data_AF-A0A931QHP9-F1
#
_entry.id   AF-A0A931QHP9-F1
#
_cell.length_a   1.000
_cell.length_b   1.000
_cell.length_c   1.000
_cell.angle_alpha   90.00
_cell.angle_beta   90.00
_cell.angle_gamma   90.00
#
_symmetry.space_group_name_H-M   'P 1'
#
loop_
_entity.id
_entity.type
_entity.pdbx_description
1 polymer ?
#
loop_
_entity_poly.entity_id
_entity_poly.type
_entity_poly.pdbx_seq_one_letter_code
_entity_poly.pdbx_strand_id
1 'polypeptide(L)' 'KVVIVDDVISTGSTLQGMRMVIEKAGGMVAKEAAILTEGERSMWENIISLGHLPLFTD' A
#
# COMPACT_ATOMS: atom_id res chain seq x y z
N LYS A 1 3.32 16.62 4.96
CA LYS A 1 3.11 15.18 5.30
C LYS A 1 1.96 14.66 4.46
N VAL A 2 2.08 13.47 3.88
CA VAL A 2 1.11 12.86 2.95
C VAL A 2 0.66 11.51 3.49
N VAL A 3 -0.61 11.15 3.29
CA VAL A 3 -1.12 9.80 3.52
C VAL A 3 -1.52 9.21 2.19
N ILE A 4 -1.05 8.00 1.90
CA ILE A 4 -1.45 7.26 0.70
C ILE A 4 -2.64 6.38 1.07
N VAL A 5 -3.71 6.47 0.28
CA VAL A 5 -4.93 5.68 0.46
C VAL A 5 -5.26 5.00 -0.86
N ASP A 6 -5.54 3.71 -0.80
CA ASP A 6 -5.92 2.89 -1.96
C ASP A 6 -7.13 1.98 -1.64
N ASP A 7 -7.73 1.36 -2.65
CA ASP A 7 -8.75 0.33 -2.43
C ASP A 7 -8.10 -1.00 -2.02
N VAL A 8 -7.16 -1.51 -2.83
CA VAL A 8 -6.45 -2.76 -2.62
C VAL A 8 -4.96 -2.60 -2.90
N ILE A 9 -4.12 -2.99 -1.94
CA ILE A 9 -2.66 -3.07 -2.16
C ILE A 9 -2.27 -4.54 -2.34
N SER A 10 -1.81 -4.87 -3.56
CA SER A 10 -1.46 -6.24 -3.98
C SER A 10 0.04 -6.47 -4.13
N THR A 11 0.65 -6.20 -5.29
CA THR A 11 2.11 -6.36 -5.52
C THR A 11 2.94 -5.22 -4.93
N GLY A 12 2.30 -4.10 -4.61
CA GLY A 12 2.95 -2.89 -4.10
C GLY A 12 3.61 -1.99 -5.17
N SER A 13 3.52 -2.33 -6.46
CA SER A 13 4.13 -1.53 -7.54
C SER A 13 3.55 -0.11 -7.62
N THR A 14 2.22 0.02 -7.53
CA THR A 14 1.53 1.32 -7.47
C THR A 14 1.96 2.12 -6.25
N LEU A 15 2.01 1.49 -5.06
CA LEU A 15 2.43 2.13 -3.82
C LEU A 15 3.86 2.66 -3.92
N GLN A 16 4.78 1.88 -4.50
CA GLN A 16 6.16 2.31 -4.73
C GLN A 16 6.24 3.48 -5.72
N GLY A 17 5.44 3.45 -6.79
CA GLY A 17 5.29 4.57 -7.72
C GLY A 17 4.86 5.86 -7.01
N MET A 18 3.84 5.77 -6.15
CA MET A 18 3.32 6.90 -5.38
C MET A 18 4.36 7.46 -4.41
N ARG A 19 5.12 6.60 -3.72
CA ARG A 19 6.24 7.03 -2.85
C ARG A 19 7.27 7.85 -3.64
N MET A 20 7.69 7.36 -4.81
CA MET A 20 8.66 8.08 -5.65
C MET A 20 8.14 9.44 -6.13
N VAL A 21 6.86 9.53 -6.49
CA VAL A 21 6.24 10.80 -6.90
C VAL A 21 6.21 11.80 -5.74
N ILE A 22 5.80 11.34 -4.55
CA ILE A 22 5.75 12.16 -3.33
C ILE A 22 7.16 12.63 -2.94
N GLU A 23 8.16 11.75 -2.98
CA GLU A 23 9.55 12.08 -2.70
C GLU A 23 10.08 13.15 -3.68
N LYS A 24 9.85 12.99 -4.99
CA LYS A 24 10.24 13.98 -6.00
C LYS A 24 9.55 15.33 -5.81
N ALA A 25 8.35 15.35 -5.21
CA ALA A 25 7.64 16.57 -4.86
C ALA A 25 8.12 17.21 -3.54
N GLY A 26 9.14 16.66 -2.88
CA GLY A 26 9.62 17.11 -1.57
C GLY A 26 8.67 16.73 -0.42
N GLY A 27 7.75 15.81 -0.66
CA GLY A 27 6.80 15.31 0.32
C GLY A 27 7.36 14.19 1.19
N MET A 28 6.71 13.95 2.33
CA MET A 28 7.03 12.87 3.25
C MET A 28 5.76 12.07 3.54
N VAL A 29 5.80 10.77 3.26
CA VAL A 29 4.72 9.83 3.58
C VAL A 29 4.68 9.63 5.10
N ALA A 30 3.54 9.91 5.71
CA ALA A 30 3.31 9.74 7.14
C ALA A 30 2.62 8.42 7.48
N LYS A 31 1.76 7.94 6.57
CA LYS A 31 1.04 6.67 6.72
C LYS A 31 0.54 6.18 5.37
N GLU A 32 0.22 4.90 5.33
CA GLU A 32 -0.33 4.19 4.17
C GLU A 32 -1.52 3.38 4.65
N ALA A 33 -2.61 3.43 3.89
CA ALA A 33 -3.83 2.73 4.20
C ALA A 33 -4.48 2.16 2.94
N ALA A 34 -5.17 1.04 3.09
CA ALA A 34 -6.04 0.47 2.05
C ALA A 34 -7.29 -0.13 2.66
N ILE A 35 -8.35 -0.31 1.89
CA ILE A 35 -9.51 -1.09 2.38
C ILE A 35 -9.05 -2.54 2.58
N LEU A 36 -8.38 -3.11 1.58
CA LEU A 36 -7.89 -4.48 1.59
C LEU A 36 -6.40 -4.57 1.21
N THR A 37 -5.75 -5.61 1.68
CA THR A 37 -4.43 -6.04 1.20
C THR A 37 -4.56 -7.39 0.51
N GLU A 38 -3.65 -7.72 -0.39
CA GLU A 38 -3.60 -9.00 -1.08
C GLU A 38 -2.13 -9.47 -1.18
N GLY A 39 -1.89 -10.78 -1.21
CA GLY A 39 -0.54 -11.34 -1.36
C GLY A 39 0.13 -11.70 -0.04
N GLU A 40 1.45 -11.55 0.05
CA GLU A 40 2.20 -11.94 1.25
C GLU A 40 1.94 -10.96 2.40
N ARG A 41 1.28 -11.40 3.48
CA ARG A 41 0.92 -10.54 4.62
C ARG A 41 2.11 -9.82 5.25
N SER A 42 3.28 -10.45 5.26
CA SER A 42 4.52 -9.88 5.79
C SER A 42 4.95 -8.61 5.06
N MET A 43 4.54 -8.44 3.79
CA MET A 43 4.83 -7.23 3.01
C MET A 43 4.01 -6.03 3.50
N TRP A 44 2.86 -6.25 4.15
CA TRP A 44 1.86 -5.23 4.45
C TRP A 44 1.69 -4.93 5.94
N GLU A 45 2.60 -5.40 6.79
CA GLU A 45 2.53 -5.23 8.26
C GLU A 45 2.44 -3.77 8.71
N ASN A 46 2.96 -2.84 7.90
CA ASN A 46 2.98 -1.41 8.21
C ASN A 46 1.83 -0.61 7.58
N ILE A 47 0.96 -1.27 6.80
CA ILE A 47 -0.19 -0.68 6.13
C ILE A 47 -1.43 -0.83 7.02
N ILE A 48 -2.17 0.26 7.20
CA ILE A 48 -3.48 0.19 7.85
C ILE A 48 -4.46 -0.44 6.85
N SER A 49 -5.00 -1.62 7.16
CA SER A 49 -6.03 -2.26 6.33
C SER A 49 -7.19 -2.78 7.14
N LEU A 50 -8.36 -2.90 6.51
CA LEU A 50 -9.57 -3.47 7.13
C LEU A 50 -9.67 -4.99 6.90
N GLY A 51 -8.89 -5.53 5.97
CA GLY A 51 -8.88 -6.95 5.67
C GLY A 51 -7.74 -7.37 4.74
N HIS A 52 -7.63 -8.68 4.56
CA HIS A 52 -6.65 -9.31 3.68
C HIS A 52 -7.32 -10.35 2.81
N LEU A 53 -7.20 -10.21 1.49
CA LEU A 53 -7.75 -11.09 0.48
C LEU A 53 -6.87 -12.34 0.30
N PRO A 54 -7.46 -13.54 0.16
CA PRO A 54 -6.72 -14.73 -0.22
C PRO A 54 -6.27 -14.62 -1.68
N LEU A 55 -5.06 -15.11 -1.98
CA LEU A 55 -4.66 -15.38 -3.36
C LEU A 55 -5.34 -16.66 -3.84
N PHE A 56 -5.98 -16.59 -5.01
CA PHE A 56 -6.46 -17.77 -5.70
C PHE A 56 -5.37 -18.26 -6.63
N THR A 57 -4.99 -19.53 -6.48
CA THR A 57 -4.16 -20.26 -7.44
C THR A 57 -5.01 -21.38 -8.03
N ASP A 58 -4.75 -21.72 -9.30
CA ASP A 58 -5.35 -22.89 -9.96
C ASP A 58 -4.90 -24.21 -9.31
#